data_AF-A0A8D8TUU6-F1
#
_entry.id   AF-A0A8D8TUU6-F1
#
_cell.length_a   1.000
_cell.length_b   1.000
_cell.length_c   1.000
_cell.angle_alpha   90.00
_cell.angle_beta   90.00
_cell.angle_gamma   90.00
#
_symmetry.space_group_name_H-M   'P 1'
#
loop_
_entity.id
_entity.type
_entity.pdbx_description
1 polymer ?
#
loop_
_entity_poly.entity_id
_entity_poly.type
_entity_poly.pdbx_seq_one_letter_code
_entity_poly.pdbx_strand_id
1 'polypeptide(L)'
;MDEVSFHLSQCLDSLQIIFSNLVHSGKLVLQNVREHTHVLLVQLQNCLPASYIQTFNTFLQSLLHGIYQLKQNINASFYFYRGPFVLADTFNRTNAISATLGLVFGTGIGLVIGLCMQYPCAPVSSMKAIGCMNLSGIEDITLDDTLVPCILYSDQILVKVYAGSIDAVDIRIASGYASTLRRLLTKHNHNAKTHVPVVLGRDCAGVVVEVGSAVSKFDIGDEVWSAVPSYCQGALAEFVVLKEDLVSKKPKTLSFEESVSLAYSGSLAWDVVFHKANLNTSNAESKKILIHCGSTGVGCILIQLCRLLDTHITVTCLSRAVQVMLGFGASYCIPLETPDLEEQLIKQRSRYDIVFNCRAGPDAHELCLQLCSKQGKVVTAVPPRLASDSMGFLLGMFYSVYVNVFYVLLGRTSWDHVHFSYSILDQISNLVDSGHIKPVVGNIFKPQDHQKAFHIVDSNQAIGKTVINFAR
;
A
#
# COMPACT_ATOMS: atom_id res chain seq x y z
N MET A 1 58.48 -26.87 -4.35
CA MET A 1 57.23 -26.80 -3.56
C MET A 1 57.46 -27.66 -2.35
N ASP A 2 57.64 -27.01 -1.21
CA ASP A 2 58.05 -27.66 0.03
C ASP A 2 56.95 -28.64 0.45
N GLU A 3 57.35 -29.84 0.84
CA GLU A 3 56.49 -30.93 1.33
C GLU A 3 55.51 -30.42 2.41
N VAL A 4 55.96 -29.44 3.19
CA VAL A 4 55.19 -28.68 4.18
C VAL A 4 54.00 -27.93 3.55
N SER A 5 54.20 -27.23 2.43
CA SER A 5 53.14 -26.49 1.73
C SER A 5 52.08 -27.42 1.12
N PHE A 6 52.49 -28.60 0.66
CA PHE A 6 51.60 -29.62 0.13
C PHE A 6 50.72 -30.23 1.22
N HIS A 7 51.33 -30.58 2.36
CA HIS A 7 50.58 -31.08 3.52
C HIS A 7 49.68 -30.02 4.14
N LEU A 8 50.09 -28.75 4.15
CA LEU A 8 49.25 -27.65 4.64
C LEU A 8 48.02 -27.46 3.75
N SER A 9 48.18 -27.53 2.43
CA SER A 9 47.06 -27.47 1.47
C SER A 9 46.09 -28.62 1.67
N GLN A 10 46.58 -29.86 1.77
CA GLN A 10 45.74 -31.03 2.06
C GLN A 10 44.99 -30.89 3.39
N CYS A 11 45.63 -30.31 4.40
CA CYS A 11 45.02 -30.09 5.70
C CYS A 11 43.91 -29.02 5.63
N LEU A 12 44.13 -27.94 4.87
CA LEU A 12 43.12 -26.90 4.61
C LEU A 12 41.94 -27.45 3.81
N ASP A 13 42.18 -28.26 2.80
CA ASP A 13 41.13 -28.91 2.01
C ASP A 13 40.30 -29.86 2.89
N SER A 14 40.95 -30.61 3.79
CA SER A 14 40.25 -31.49 4.72
C SER A 14 39.40 -30.72 5.73
N LEU A 15 39.89 -29.58 6.23
CA LEU A 15 39.13 -28.69 7.12
C LEU A 15 37.95 -28.06 6.39
N GLN A 16 38.14 -27.65 5.14
CA GLN A 16 37.07 -27.09 4.31
C GLN A 16 35.96 -28.10 4.07
N ILE A 17 36.30 -29.38 3.86
CA ILE A 17 35.32 -30.48 3.74
C ILE A 17 34.58 -30.71 5.07
N ILE A 18 35.28 -30.66 6.21
CA ILE A 18 34.66 -30.82 7.53
C ILE A 18 33.70 -29.65 7.82
N PHE A 19 34.10 -28.41 7.56
CA PHE A 19 33.24 -27.23 7.73
C PHE A 19 32.05 -27.26 6.78
N SER A 20 32.25 -27.67 5.53
CA SER A 20 31.18 -27.89 4.55
C SER A 20 30.14 -28.89 5.06
N ASN A 21 30.58 -30.05 5.58
CA ASN A 21 29.70 -31.07 6.14
C ASN A 21 28.95 -30.58 7.40
N LEU A 22 29.59 -29.76 8.22
CA LEU A 22 29.00 -29.21 9.45
C LEU A 22 27.96 -28.13 9.14
N VAL A 23 28.22 -27.27 8.15
CA VAL A 23 27.25 -26.30 7.60
C VAL A 23 26.08 -27.02 6.94
N HIS A 24 26.33 -28.09 6.18
CA HIS A 24 25.28 -28.87 5.54
C HIS A 24 24.39 -29.58 6.58
N SER A 25 24.98 -30.15 7.62
CA SER A 25 24.25 -30.77 8.73
C SER A 25 23.43 -29.75 9.52
N GLY A 26 23.99 -28.56 9.77
CA GLY A 26 23.26 -27.45 10.39
C GLY A 26 22.08 -26.96 9.54
N LYS A 27 22.26 -26.91 8.22
CA LYS A 27 21.20 -26.54 7.27
C LYS A 27 20.06 -27.56 7.26
N LEU A 28 20.36 -28.86 7.29
CA LEU A 28 19.36 -29.93 7.42
C LEU A 28 18.57 -29.83 8.73
N VAL A 29 19.24 -29.53 9.85
CA VAL A 29 18.57 -29.31 11.15
C VAL A 29 17.64 -28.10 11.09
N LEU A 30 18.10 -26.98 10.52
CA LEU A 30 17.28 -25.77 10.38
C LEU A 30 16.10 -25.97 9.42
N GLN A 31 16.28 -26.73 8.34
CA GLN A 31 15.19 -27.10 7.43
C GLN A 31 14.17 -27.98 8.14
N ASN A 32 14.62 -28.95 8.92
CA ASN A 32 13.73 -29.83 9.67
C ASN A 32 12.94 -29.06 10.75
N VAL A 33 13.58 -28.11 11.44
CA VAL A 33 12.90 -27.17 12.35
C VAL A 33 11.90 -26.32 11.59
N ARG A 34 12.24 -25.82 10.40
CA ARG A 34 11.34 -25.01 9.58
C ARG A 34 10.10 -25.79 9.15
N GLU A 35 10.26 -27.03 8.69
CA GLU A 35 9.16 -27.89 8.26
C GLU A 35 8.26 -28.29 9.43
N HIS A 36 8.83 -28.68 10.58
CA HIS A 36 8.04 -28.98 11.78
C HIS A 36 7.30 -27.76 12.30
N THR A 37 7.93 -26.57 12.27
CA THR A 37 7.28 -25.30 12.64
C THR A 37 6.14 -24.96 11.67
N HIS A 38 6.34 -25.21 10.37
CA HIS A 38 5.32 -24.97 9.35
C HIS A 38 4.11 -25.92 9.51
N VAL A 39 4.35 -27.21 9.78
CA VAL A 39 3.28 -28.18 10.08
C VAL A 39 2.52 -27.79 11.36
N LEU A 40 3.22 -27.37 12.41
CA LEU A 40 2.62 -26.85 13.65
C LEU A 40 1.77 -25.60 13.39
N LEU A 41 2.24 -24.67 12.56
CA LEU A 41 1.52 -23.44 12.20
C LEU A 41 0.25 -23.71 11.39
N VAL A 42 0.30 -24.67 10.46
CA VAL A 42 -0.87 -25.10 9.67
C VAL A 42 -1.86 -25.90 10.53
N GLN A 43 -1.38 -26.67 11.51
CA GLN A 43 -2.24 -27.36 12.48
C GLN A 43 -2.87 -26.38 13.51
N LEU A 44 -2.11 -25.35 13.93
CA LEU A 44 -2.57 -24.23 14.78
C LEU A 44 -3.71 -23.43 14.12
N GLN A 45 -3.73 -23.37 12.80
CA GLN A 45 -4.72 -22.63 12.02
C GLN A 45 -6.15 -23.24 12.14
N ASN A 46 -6.31 -24.50 12.59
CA ASN A 46 -7.56 -25.25 12.36
C ASN A 46 -8.32 -25.83 13.58
N CYS A 47 -7.90 -25.71 14.85
CA CYS A 47 -8.77 -25.92 16.05
C CYS A 47 -7.93 -25.89 17.35
N LEU A 48 -8.46 -25.36 18.48
CA LEU A 48 -7.82 -25.36 19.82
C LEU A 48 -8.55 -26.25 20.85
N PRO A 49 -8.10 -27.51 21.09
CA PRO A 49 -8.34 -28.24 22.34
C PRO A 49 -7.07 -28.91 22.93
N ALA A 50 -7.15 -29.55 24.10
CA ALA A 50 -6.05 -30.01 24.97
C ALA A 50 -4.88 -30.82 24.36
N SER A 51 -4.93 -31.22 23.09
CA SER A 51 -3.82 -31.81 22.34
C SER A 51 -2.60 -30.88 22.21
N TYR A 52 -2.75 -29.54 22.31
CA TYR A 52 -1.65 -28.57 22.16
C TYR A 52 -0.54 -28.71 23.19
N ILE A 53 -0.86 -29.05 24.45
CA ILE A 53 0.15 -29.23 25.49
C ILE A 53 1.00 -30.46 25.18
N GLN A 54 0.39 -31.49 24.60
CA GLN A 54 1.08 -32.71 24.21
C GLN A 54 1.95 -32.48 22.96
N THR A 55 1.44 -31.75 21.96
CA THR A 55 2.19 -31.41 20.74
C THR A 55 3.38 -30.48 21.04
N PHE A 56 3.20 -29.48 21.91
CA PHE A 56 4.27 -28.60 22.37
C PHE A 56 5.33 -29.34 23.20
N ASN A 57 4.92 -30.31 24.03
CA ASN A 57 5.86 -31.19 24.74
C ASN A 57 6.64 -32.09 23.78
N THR A 58 6.02 -32.67 22.76
CA THR A 58 6.76 -33.42 21.71
C THR A 58 7.69 -32.53 20.91
N PHE A 59 7.33 -31.26 20.65
CA PHE A 59 8.21 -30.29 20.01
C PHE A 59 9.43 -29.96 20.89
N LEU A 60 9.23 -29.69 22.18
CA LEU A 60 10.32 -29.47 23.12
C LEU A 60 11.22 -30.71 23.23
N GLN A 61 10.66 -31.92 23.24
CA GLN A 61 11.43 -33.16 23.23
C GLN A 61 12.21 -33.36 21.93
N SER A 62 11.64 -33.02 20.77
CA SER A 62 12.34 -33.08 19.48
C SER A 62 13.44 -32.02 19.36
N LEU A 63 13.23 -30.83 19.91
CA LEU A 63 14.23 -29.75 19.96
C LEU A 63 15.38 -30.11 20.89
N LEU A 64 15.08 -30.70 22.06
CA LEU A 64 16.09 -31.25 22.97
C LEU A 64 16.83 -32.44 22.34
N HIS A 65 16.14 -33.30 21.58
CA HIS A 65 16.79 -34.40 20.85
C HIS A 65 17.69 -33.89 19.73
N GLY A 66 17.29 -32.84 19.00
CA GLY A 66 18.13 -32.18 17.99
C GLY A 66 19.38 -31.52 18.60
N ILE A 67 19.23 -30.86 19.76
CA ILE A 67 20.36 -30.33 20.53
C ILE A 67 21.26 -31.46 21.04
N TYR A 68 20.69 -32.59 21.45
CA TYR A 68 21.43 -33.77 21.89
C TYR A 68 22.17 -34.48 20.74
N GLN A 69 21.59 -34.54 19.55
CA GLN A 69 22.27 -35.03 18.34
C GLN A 69 23.40 -34.09 17.89
N LEU A 70 23.21 -32.77 17.99
CA LEU A 70 24.30 -31.80 17.82
C LEU A 70 25.42 -32.05 18.82
N LYS A 71 25.10 -32.38 20.07
CA LYS A 71 26.07 -32.74 21.11
C LYS A 71 26.77 -34.09 20.85
N GLN A 72 26.08 -35.10 20.31
CA GLN A 72 26.68 -36.40 19.97
C GLN A 72 27.54 -36.34 18.69
N ASN A 73 27.18 -35.50 17.71
CA ASN A 73 27.99 -35.27 16.51
C ASN A 73 29.21 -34.37 16.78
N ILE A 74 29.20 -33.60 17.88
CA ILE A 74 30.40 -32.94 18.41
C ILE A 74 31.06 -33.89 19.40
N ASN A 75 31.74 -34.90 18.86
CA ASN A 75 32.50 -35.84 19.67
C ASN A 75 33.75 -35.12 20.23
N ALA A 76 33.64 -34.54 21.43
CA ALA A 76 34.75 -33.81 22.05
C ALA A 76 36.01 -34.67 22.18
N SER A 77 35.87 -35.99 22.37
CA SER A 77 37.01 -36.93 22.39
C SER A 77 37.61 -37.19 21.00
N PHE A 78 36.87 -37.00 19.90
CA PHE A 78 37.42 -37.06 18.53
C PHE A 78 38.34 -35.87 18.25
N TYR A 79 37.96 -34.66 18.70
CA TYR A 79 38.79 -33.45 18.58
C TYR A 79 39.97 -33.45 19.58
N PHE A 80 39.79 -34.01 20.78
CA PHE A 80 40.85 -34.06 21.81
C PHE A 80 41.88 -35.18 21.59
N TYR A 81 41.49 -36.35 21.03
CA TYR A 81 42.42 -37.46 20.77
C TYR A 81 43.06 -37.44 19.36
N ARG A 82 42.48 -36.77 18.36
CA ARG A 82 43.13 -36.57 17.04
C ARG A 82 43.77 -35.20 16.84
N GLY A 83 43.44 -34.20 17.67
CA GLY A 83 44.13 -32.90 17.66
C GLY A 83 45.66 -32.97 17.84
N PRO A 84 46.20 -33.86 18.69
CA PRO A 84 47.65 -33.96 18.88
C PRO A 84 48.40 -34.63 17.74
N PHE A 85 47.73 -35.29 16.78
CA PHE A 85 48.41 -36.00 15.68
C PHE A 85 48.55 -35.18 14.40
N VAL A 86 47.85 -34.03 14.32
CA VAL A 86 47.93 -33.11 13.17
C VAL A 86 48.75 -31.85 13.50
N LEU A 87 49.00 -31.57 14.79
CA LEU A 87 49.63 -30.32 15.25
C LEU A 87 50.61 -30.48 16.45
N ALA A 88 51.29 -31.62 16.57
CA ALA A 88 52.51 -31.70 17.39
C ALA A 88 53.70 -31.42 16.45
N ASP A 89 54.33 -30.24 16.45
CA ASP A 89 55.24 -29.86 17.55
C ASP A 89 55.37 -28.34 17.79
N THR A 90 54.51 -27.47 17.23
CA THR A 90 54.73 -26.01 17.34
C THR A 90 53.49 -25.17 17.65
N PHE A 91 52.44 -25.77 18.23
CA PHE A 91 51.25 -25.01 18.64
C PHE A 91 51.29 -24.64 20.12
N ASN A 92 51.99 -23.54 20.43
CA ASN A 92 52.08 -23.03 21.80
C ASN A 92 50.75 -22.37 22.22
N ARG A 93 50.43 -22.37 23.53
CA ARG A 93 49.16 -21.86 24.10
C ARG A 93 48.84 -20.43 23.65
N THR A 94 49.86 -19.61 23.41
CA THR A 94 49.77 -18.24 22.91
C THR A 94 49.21 -18.15 21.48
N ASN A 95 49.49 -19.14 20.62
CA ASN A 95 49.01 -19.19 19.23
C ASN A 95 47.53 -19.58 19.17
N ALA A 96 47.09 -20.47 20.06
CA ALA A 96 45.67 -20.83 20.20
C ALA A 96 44.84 -19.65 20.72
N ILE A 97 45.36 -18.89 21.69
CA ILE A 97 44.70 -17.71 22.24
C ILE A 97 44.64 -16.59 21.20
N SER A 98 45.72 -16.34 20.45
CA SER A 98 45.71 -15.33 19.38
C SER A 98 44.80 -15.70 18.21
N ALA A 99 44.71 -16.98 17.83
CA ALA A 99 43.78 -17.45 16.79
C ALA A 99 42.31 -17.32 17.22
N THR A 100 41.98 -17.65 18.47
CA THR A 100 40.62 -17.48 19.01
C THR A 100 40.26 -16.01 19.20
N LEU A 101 41.18 -15.18 19.69
CA LEU A 101 40.98 -13.73 19.73
C LEU A 101 40.80 -13.16 18.30
N GLY A 102 41.63 -13.58 17.34
CA GLY A 102 41.50 -13.17 15.93
C GLY A 102 40.16 -13.57 15.30
N LEU A 103 39.61 -14.74 15.63
CA LEU A 103 38.28 -15.16 15.18
C LEU A 103 37.15 -14.36 15.85
N VAL A 104 37.22 -14.13 17.17
CA VAL A 104 36.19 -13.38 17.90
C VAL A 104 36.21 -11.90 17.51
N PHE A 105 37.39 -11.30 17.45
CA PHE A 105 37.54 -9.91 17.00
C PHE A 105 37.31 -9.79 15.50
N GLY A 106 37.76 -10.71 14.67
CA GLY A 106 37.54 -10.68 13.22
C GLY A 106 36.07 -10.87 12.83
N THR A 107 35.35 -11.76 13.50
CA THR A 107 33.89 -11.90 13.31
C THR A 107 33.13 -10.73 13.92
N GLY A 108 33.52 -10.26 15.12
CA GLY A 108 32.91 -9.08 15.72
C GLY A 108 33.10 -7.82 14.87
N ILE A 109 34.32 -7.56 14.42
CA ILE A 109 34.67 -6.45 13.52
C ILE A 109 34.01 -6.65 12.16
N GLY A 110 34.02 -7.86 11.58
CA GLY A 110 33.36 -8.14 10.31
C GLY A 110 31.83 -7.98 10.36
N LEU A 111 31.21 -8.28 11.50
CA LEU A 111 29.77 -8.11 11.74
C LEU A 111 29.45 -6.63 12.01
N VAL A 112 30.29 -5.91 12.76
CA VAL A 112 30.17 -4.45 12.92
C VAL A 112 30.38 -3.74 11.59
N ILE A 113 31.40 -4.09 10.81
CA ILE A 113 31.62 -3.56 9.45
C ILE A 113 30.43 -3.95 8.57
N GLY A 114 29.93 -5.19 8.62
CA GLY A 114 28.75 -5.61 7.86
C GLY A 114 27.48 -4.82 8.23
N LEU A 115 27.28 -4.51 9.51
CA LEU A 115 26.20 -3.65 10.01
C LEU A 115 26.43 -2.17 9.69
N CYS A 116 27.68 -1.71 9.65
CA CYS A 116 28.05 -0.36 9.23
C CYS A 116 28.03 -0.17 7.71
N MET A 117 28.20 -1.26 6.94
CA MET A 117 28.11 -1.33 5.48
C MET A 117 26.70 -1.67 5.00
N GLN A 118 25.78 -2.06 5.89
CA GLN A 118 24.36 -1.81 5.68
C GLN A 118 24.16 -0.30 5.69
N TYR A 119 24.52 0.33 4.57
CA TYR A 119 24.22 1.73 4.35
C TYR A 119 22.69 1.86 4.40
N PRO A 120 22.12 2.71 5.26
CA PRO A 120 20.92 3.41 4.82
C PRO A 120 21.36 4.10 3.54
N CYS A 121 20.81 3.67 2.40
CA CYS A 121 21.02 4.34 1.12
C CYS A 121 20.86 5.84 1.39
N ALA A 122 21.93 6.62 1.30
CA ALA A 122 21.83 8.05 1.46
C ALA A 122 21.07 8.56 0.22
N PRO A 123 19.82 9.01 0.31
CA PRO A 123 19.20 9.66 -0.81
C PRO A 123 19.52 11.13 -0.62
N VAL A 124 20.61 11.62 -1.22
CA VAL A 124 20.67 13.05 -1.47
C VAL A 124 20.48 13.30 -2.95
N SER A 125 19.47 12.63 -3.51
CA SER A 125 18.58 13.30 -4.44
C SER A 125 17.42 13.85 -3.61
N SER A 126 17.35 15.16 -3.45
CA SER A 126 16.08 15.80 -3.10
C SER A 126 15.11 15.61 -4.26
N MET A 127 13.82 15.51 -3.96
CA MET A 127 12.74 15.50 -4.94
C MET A 127 11.74 16.60 -4.64
N LYS A 128 11.04 17.04 -5.67
CA LYS A 128 9.89 17.92 -5.51
C LYS A 128 8.67 17.15 -5.05
N ALA A 129 7.97 17.72 -4.06
CA ALA A 129 6.71 17.19 -3.58
C ALA A 129 5.74 18.34 -3.30
N ILE A 130 4.44 18.09 -3.54
CA ILE A 130 3.36 18.99 -3.18
C ILE A 130 2.77 18.49 -1.86
N GLY A 131 2.84 19.32 -0.83
CA GLY A 131 2.47 18.94 0.52
C GLY A 131 2.06 20.13 1.38
N CYS A 132 1.88 19.88 2.67
CA CYS A 132 1.57 20.93 3.64
C CYS A 132 2.22 20.64 5.00
N MET A 133 2.55 21.72 5.73
CA MET A 133 3.23 21.66 7.03
C MET A 133 2.26 21.85 8.21
N ASN A 134 1.32 22.80 8.13
CA ASN A 134 0.50 23.20 9.28
C ASN A 134 -0.96 22.71 9.21
N LEU A 135 -1.34 22.00 8.15
CA LEU A 135 -2.69 21.43 7.96
C LEU A 135 -3.83 22.48 8.11
N SER A 136 -3.60 23.73 7.71
CA SER A 136 -4.59 24.83 7.85
C SER A 136 -5.51 24.99 6.62
N GLY A 137 -5.39 24.12 5.61
CA GLY A 137 -6.17 24.17 4.37
C GLY A 137 -5.33 24.46 3.13
N ILE A 138 -6.00 24.94 2.07
CA ILE A 138 -5.41 25.09 0.72
C ILE A 138 -4.26 26.10 0.69
N GLU A 139 -4.34 27.16 1.50
CA GLU A 139 -3.33 28.23 1.53
C GLU A 139 -1.95 27.75 2.01
N ASP A 140 -1.92 26.67 2.79
CA ASP A 140 -0.70 26.05 3.32
C ASP A 140 -0.08 24.99 2.39
N ILE A 141 -0.67 24.78 1.20
CA ILE A 141 -0.17 23.80 0.24
C ILE A 141 0.97 24.42 -0.56
N THR A 142 2.14 23.80 -0.48
CA THR A 142 3.39 24.27 -1.09
C THR A 142 4.03 23.17 -1.95
N LEU A 143 4.81 23.60 -2.95
CA LEU A 143 5.73 22.75 -3.70
C LEU A 143 7.13 22.92 -3.12
N ASP A 144 7.61 21.92 -2.40
CA ASP A 144 8.88 21.97 -1.68
C ASP A 144 9.82 20.82 -2.07
N ASP A 145 11.11 21.03 -1.84
CA ASP A 145 12.13 19.99 -1.95
C ASP A 145 12.10 19.11 -0.68
N THR A 146 11.98 17.81 -0.87
CA THR A 146 11.93 16.78 0.18
C THR A 146 12.92 15.67 -0.13
N LEU A 147 13.20 14.79 0.82
CA LEU A 147 14.09 13.65 0.56
C LEU A 147 13.35 12.58 -0.24
N VAL A 148 14.02 11.98 -1.23
CA VAL A 148 13.50 10.78 -1.90
C VAL A 148 13.33 9.67 -0.85
N PRO A 149 12.13 9.06 -0.75
CA PRO A 149 11.89 7.96 0.18
C PRO A 149 12.66 6.70 -0.26
N CYS A 150 13.12 5.91 0.69
CA CYS A 150 13.75 4.61 0.43
C CYS A 150 12.83 3.44 0.77
N ILE A 151 13.05 2.30 0.13
CA ILE A 151 12.40 1.04 0.46
C ILE A 151 12.83 0.61 1.86
N LEU A 152 11.85 0.44 2.76
CA LEU A 152 12.10 0.00 4.13
C LEU A 152 11.70 -1.46 4.35
N TYR A 153 10.66 -1.91 3.65
CA TYR A 153 10.11 -3.24 3.79
C TYR A 153 10.31 -4.03 2.49
N SER A 154 10.56 -5.34 2.60
CA SER A 154 10.87 -6.19 1.46
C SER A 154 9.73 -6.32 0.44
N ASP A 155 8.49 -5.99 0.83
CA ASP A 155 7.26 -6.00 0.02
C ASP A 155 6.97 -4.66 -0.67
N GLN A 156 7.92 -3.73 -0.68
CA GLN A 156 7.74 -2.39 -1.27
C GLN A 156 8.50 -2.22 -2.58
N ILE A 157 8.03 -1.26 -3.36
CA ILE A 157 8.68 -0.76 -4.57
C ILE A 157 8.84 0.76 -4.49
N LEU A 158 9.86 1.29 -5.17
CA LEU A 158 10.03 2.72 -5.40
C LEU A 158 9.60 3.02 -6.83
N VAL A 159 8.70 4.00 -6.99
CA VAL A 159 8.17 4.42 -8.28
C VAL A 159 8.59 5.85 -8.55
N LYS A 160 9.21 6.10 -9.72
CA LYS A 160 9.35 7.45 -10.29
C LYS A 160 8.01 7.85 -10.87
N VAL A 161 7.38 8.86 -10.26
CA VAL A 161 6.03 9.31 -10.62
C VAL A 161 6.11 10.23 -11.83
N TYR A 162 5.32 9.91 -12.85
CA TYR A 162 5.17 10.74 -14.05
C TYR A 162 3.91 11.60 -13.98
N ALA A 163 2.84 11.06 -13.38
CA ALA A 163 1.61 11.79 -13.14
C ALA A 163 1.03 11.44 -11.77
N GLY A 164 0.37 12.40 -11.14
CA GLY A 164 -0.52 12.22 -9.99
C GLY A 164 -1.79 13.05 -10.18
N SER A 165 -2.80 12.87 -9.33
CA SER A 165 -4.00 13.73 -9.36
C SER A 165 -4.38 14.29 -7.99
N ILE A 166 -5.19 15.34 -8.06
CA ILE A 166 -5.76 16.04 -6.91
C ILE A 166 -7.22 15.62 -6.76
N ASP A 167 -7.59 15.24 -5.55
CA ASP A 167 -8.95 14.94 -5.15
C ASP A 167 -9.44 15.86 -4.03
N ALA A 168 -10.76 15.93 -3.85
CA ALA A 168 -11.36 16.63 -2.72
C ALA A 168 -10.88 16.11 -1.35
N VAL A 169 -10.43 14.85 -1.29
CA VAL A 169 -9.82 14.30 -0.06
C VAL A 169 -8.47 14.95 0.24
N ASP A 170 -7.69 15.38 -0.76
CA ASP A 170 -6.41 16.05 -0.55
C ASP A 170 -6.59 17.41 0.11
N ILE A 171 -7.62 18.17 -0.28
CA ILE A 171 -8.01 19.42 0.39
C ILE A 171 -8.40 19.13 1.84
N ARG A 172 -9.18 18.08 2.09
CA ARG A 172 -9.56 17.68 3.45
C ARG A 172 -8.34 17.26 4.27
N ILE A 173 -7.39 16.54 3.67
CA ILE A 173 -6.13 16.13 4.29
C ILE A 173 -5.34 17.37 4.69
N ALA A 174 -5.23 18.35 3.79
CA ALA A 174 -4.61 19.64 4.04
C ALA A 174 -5.34 20.45 5.12
N SER A 175 -6.59 20.13 5.45
CA SER A 175 -7.35 20.69 6.58
C SER A 175 -7.43 19.76 7.81
N GLY A 176 -6.56 18.74 7.90
CA GLY A 176 -6.44 17.88 9.09
C GLY A 176 -7.19 16.55 9.06
N TYR A 177 -7.85 16.18 7.95
CA TYR A 177 -8.49 14.86 7.80
C TYR A 177 -7.47 13.71 7.82
N ALA A 178 -7.75 12.68 8.61
CA ALA A 178 -6.88 11.54 8.94
C ALA A 178 -5.59 11.92 9.69
N SER A 179 -5.49 13.13 10.26
CA SER A 179 -4.28 13.58 10.99
C SER A 179 -3.98 12.73 12.22
N THR A 180 -5.01 12.35 13.00
CA THR A 180 -4.85 11.46 14.16
C THR A 180 -4.30 10.11 13.73
N LEU A 181 -4.87 9.52 12.68
CA LEU A 181 -4.46 8.22 12.18
C LEU A 181 -3.04 8.27 11.60
N ARG A 182 -2.70 9.30 10.80
CA ARG A 182 -1.34 9.54 10.32
C ARG A 182 -0.36 9.58 11.47
N ARG A 183 -0.59 10.42 12.48
CA ARG A 183 0.28 10.53 13.66
C ARG A 183 0.49 9.21 14.39
N LEU A 184 -0.55 8.38 14.50
CA LEU A 184 -0.46 7.07 15.14
C LEU A 184 0.37 6.08 14.32
N LEU A 185 0.17 6.07 13.00
CA LEU A 185 0.85 5.17 12.07
C LEU A 185 2.27 5.64 11.73
N THR A 186 2.59 6.93 11.87
CA THR A 186 3.95 7.48 11.69
C THR A 186 4.97 6.75 12.59
N LYS A 187 4.57 6.28 13.77
CA LYS A 187 5.44 5.48 14.66
C LYS A 187 5.95 4.19 14.00
N HIS A 188 5.18 3.66 13.06
CA HIS A 188 5.50 2.45 12.29
C HIS A 188 6.08 2.78 10.90
N ASN A 189 6.31 4.06 10.61
CA ASN A 189 6.91 4.52 9.36
C ASN A 189 8.27 5.17 9.64
N HIS A 190 9.34 4.40 9.55
CA HIS A 190 10.70 4.90 9.80
C HIS A 190 11.16 5.95 8.78
N ASN A 191 10.50 6.07 7.62
CA ASN A 191 10.76 7.15 6.65
C ASN A 191 10.23 8.50 7.14
N ALA A 192 9.33 8.51 8.12
CA ALA A 192 8.69 9.70 8.65
C ALA A 192 9.10 9.92 10.11
N LYS A 193 10.14 10.75 10.35
CA LYS A 193 10.49 11.21 11.71
C LYS A 193 9.36 12.05 12.34
N THR A 194 8.58 12.70 11.49
CA THR A 194 7.47 13.58 11.84
C THR A 194 6.28 13.23 10.95
N HIS A 195 5.06 13.54 11.41
CA HIS A 195 3.84 13.35 10.63
C HIS A 195 3.64 14.45 9.57
N VAL A 196 4.54 15.44 9.53
CA VAL A 196 4.61 16.54 8.55
C VAL A 196 6.04 16.66 8.00
N PRO A 197 6.28 17.14 6.77
CA PRO A 197 5.26 17.49 5.77
C PRO A 197 4.37 16.31 5.40
N VAL A 198 3.09 16.58 5.15
CA VAL A 198 2.18 15.62 4.55
C VAL A 198 2.19 15.84 3.05
N VAL A 199 2.78 14.89 2.31
CA VAL A 199 2.68 14.86 0.85
C VAL A 199 1.25 14.52 0.48
N LEU A 200 0.66 15.33 -0.41
CA LEU A 200 -0.72 15.17 -0.89
C LEU A 200 -0.77 14.24 -2.11
N GLY A 201 -1.97 13.94 -2.61
CA GLY A 201 -2.20 13.09 -3.77
C GLY A 201 -2.47 11.65 -3.41
N ARG A 202 -3.61 11.12 -3.88
CA ARG A 202 -4.00 9.72 -3.68
C ARG A 202 -3.87 8.84 -4.92
N ASP A 203 -3.36 9.41 -6.00
CA ASP A 203 -3.18 8.77 -7.30
C ASP A 203 -1.74 8.94 -7.76
N CYS A 204 -1.15 7.89 -8.33
CA CYS A 204 0.05 8.02 -9.14
C CYS A 204 0.10 7.01 -10.27
N ALA A 205 0.79 7.40 -11.34
CA ALA A 205 1.24 6.52 -12.40
C ALA A 205 2.68 6.87 -12.76
N GLY A 206 3.49 5.85 -12.97
CA GLY A 206 4.92 6.03 -13.20
C GLY A 206 5.65 4.73 -13.48
N VAL A 207 6.96 4.74 -13.26
CA VAL A 207 7.85 3.61 -13.58
C VAL A 207 8.56 3.11 -12.32
N VAL A 208 8.60 1.79 -12.15
CA VAL A 208 9.33 1.15 -11.05
C VAL A 208 10.84 1.38 -11.23
N VAL A 209 11.50 1.93 -10.21
CA VAL A 209 12.95 2.21 -10.23
C VAL A 209 13.74 1.38 -9.21
N GLU A 210 13.07 0.82 -8.19
CA GLU A 210 13.67 -0.07 -7.21
C GLU A 210 12.60 -1.04 -6.69
N VAL A 211 13.01 -2.27 -6.35
CA VAL A 211 12.12 -3.32 -5.82
C VAL A 211 12.71 -3.95 -4.56
N GLY A 212 11.86 -4.20 -3.57
CA GLY A 212 12.22 -4.91 -2.35
C GLY A 212 12.45 -6.40 -2.60
N SER A 213 13.18 -7.06 -1.71
CA SER A 213 13.63 -8.45 -1.88
C SER A 213 12.51 -9.51 -1.85
N ALA A 214 11.31 -9.16 -1.41
CA ALA A 214 10.13 -10.04 -1.39
C ALA A 214 9.09 -9.66 -2.45
N VAL A 215 9.34 -8.63 -3.26
CA VAL A 215 8.51 -8.28 -4.41
C VAL A 215 8.69 -9.35 -5.48
N SER A 216 7.57 -9.76 -6.08
CA SER A 216 7.50 -10.84 -7.07
C SER A 216 6.66 -10.49 -8.30
N LYS A 217 5.79 -9.47 -8.23
CA LYS A 217 4.87 -9.08 -9.31
C LYS A 217 5.45 -8.03 -10.27
N PHE A 218 6.55 -7.36 -9.88
CA PHE A 218 7.08 -6.20 -10.59
C PHE A 218 8.60 -6.28 -10.75
N ASP A 219 9.05 -5.80 -11.92
CA ASP A 219 10.46 -5.59 -12.23
C ASP A 219 10.76 -4.09 -12.38
N ILE A 220 12.05 -3.72 -12.22
CA ILE A 220 12.51 -2.37 -12.55
C ILE A 220 12.21 -2.07 -14.03
N GLY A 221 11.60 -0.92 -14.30
CA GLY A 221 11.16 -0.50 -15.63
C GLY A 221 9.68 -0.76 -15.93
N ASP A 222 8.95 -1.49 -15.07
CA ASP A 222 7.52 -1.66 -15.24
C ASP A 222 6.74 -0.33 -15.13
N GLU A 223 5.81 -0.10 -16.05
CA GLU A 223 4.86 1.01 -15.97
C GLU A 223 3.68 0.63 -15.05
N VAL A 224 3.54 1.36 -13.96
CA VAL A 224 2.61 1.04 -12.88
C VAL A 224 1.72 2.23 -12.51
N TRP A 225 0.64 1.92 -11.81
CA TRP A 225 -0.27 2.89 -11.22
C TRP A 225 -0.81 2.40 -9.89
N SER A 226 -1.25 3.33 -9.04
CA SER A 226 -1.70 3.03 -7.68
C SER A 226 -2.69 4.06 -7.17
N ALA A 227 -3.59 3.58 -6.30
CA ALA A 227 -4.40 4.40 -5.41
C ALA A 227 -3.84 4.29 -3.98
N VAL A 228 -3.59 5.42 -3.34
CA VAL A 228 -2.92 5.50 -2.03
C VAL A 228 -3.94 5.80 -0.93
N PRO A 229 -3.91 5.08 0.21
CA PRO A 229 -4.79 5.37 1.34
C PRO A 229 -4.59 6.78 1.93
N SER A 230 -5.61 7.32 2.60
CA SER A 230 -5.63 8.70 3.10
C SER A 230 -4.64 8.96 4.26
N TYR A 231 -4.25 7.89 4.95
CA TYR A 231 -3.34 7.91 6.09
C TYR A 231 -1.87 7.62 5.72
N CYS A 232 -1.57 7.40 4.45
CA CYS A 232 -0.20 7.25 3.96
C CYS A 232 0.34 8.59 3.45
N GLN A 233 1.66 8.70 3.33
CA GLN A 233 2.26 9.77 2.51
C GLN A 233 1.73 9.67 1.09
N GLY A 234 1.43 10.82 0.49
CA GLY A 234 0.82 10.90 -0.83
C GLY A 234 1.79 10.69 -1.98
N ALA A 235 1.24 10.84 -3.19
CA ALA A 235 1.95 10.56 -4.43
C ALA A 235 2.06 11.77 -5.38
N LEU A 236 1.69 12.99 -4.93
CA LEU A 236 2.08 14.23 -5.60
C LEU A 236 3.54 14.58 -5.27
N ALA A 237 4.46 13.71 -5.66
CA ALA A 237 5.90 13.87 -5.54
C ALA A 237 6.59 13.17 -6.71
N GLU A 238 7.84 13.51 -7.02
CA GLU A 238 8.57 12.86 -8.13
C GLU A 238 8.87 11.38 -7.85
N PHE A 239 8.92 10.95 -6.59
CA PHE A 239 9.06 9.55 -6.20
C PHE A 239 8.12 9.18 -5.05
N VAL A 240 7.66 7.93 -5.07
CA VAL A 240 6.81 7.37 -4.00
C VAL A 240 7.17 5.91 -3.74
N VAL A 241 7.18 5.54 -2.46
CA VAL A 241 7.31 4.14 -2.04
C VAL A 241 5.92 3.56 -1.81
N LEU A 242 5.64 2.44 -2.46
CA LEU A 242 4.35 1.76 -2.42
C LEU A 242 4.53 0.30 -2.02
N LYS A 243 3.53 -0.28 -1.36
CA LYS A 243 3.48 -1.73 -1.13
C LYS A 243 3.00 -2.45 -2.38
N GLU A 244 3.57 -3.61 -2.67
CA GLU A 244 3.22 -4.42 -3.85
C GLU A 244 1.69 -4.64 -3.97
N ASP A 245 0.99 -4.85 -2.87
CA ASP A 245 -0.47 -5.12 -2.88
C ASP A 245 -1.36 -3.89 -3.16
N LEU A 246 -0.78 -2.70 -3.29
CA LEU A 246 -1.51 -1.49 -3.70
C LEU A 246 -1.24 -1.10 -5.15
N VAL A 247 -0.28 -1.77 -5.80
CA VAL A 247 0.22 -1.41 -7.12
C VAL A 247 -0.28 -2.40 -8.16
N SER A 248 -0.64 -1.89 -9.33
CA SER A 248 -0.97 -2.68 -10.52
C SER A 248 -0.16 -2.17 -11.71
N LYS A 249 -0.07 -2.95 -12.79
CA LYS A 249 0.44 -2.44 -14.07
C LYS A 249 -0.61 -1.52 -14.69
N LYS A 250 -0.20 -0.36 -15.19
CA LYS A 250 -1.16 0.58 -15.77
C LYS A 250 -1.80 0.00 -17.05
N PRO A 251 -2.98 0.47 -17.47
CA PRO A 251 -3.57 0.06 -18.75
C PRO A 251 -2.60 0.33 -19.90
N LYS A 252 -2.49 -0.62 -20.83
CA LYS A 252 -1.51 -0.54 -21.93
C LYS A 252 -1.87 0.56 -22.91
N THR A 253 -3.17 0.82 -23.04
CA THR A 253 -3.74 1.77 -24.00
C THR A 253 -3.65 3.23 -23.53
N LEU A 254 -3.35 3.48 -22.26
CA LEU A 254 -3.41 4.81 -21.66
C LEU A 254 -2.04 5.43 -21.39
N SER A 255 -1.99 6.76 -21.45
CA SER A 255 -0.90 7.57 -20.93
C SER A 255 -0.84 7.53 -19.38
N PHE A 256 0.22 8.08 -18.79
CA PHE A 256 0.31 8.21 -17.32
C PHE A 256 -0.79 9.14 -16.77
N GLU A 257 -1.04 10.27 -17.44
CA GLU A 257 -2.06 11.25 -17.09
C GLU A 257 -3.47 10.66 -17.18
N GLU A 258 -3.76 9.89 -18.23
CA GLU A 258 -5.02 9.19 -18.38
C GLU A 258 -5.20 8.11 -17.32
N SER A 259 -4.13 7.37 -16.98
CA SER A 259 -4.17 6.32 -15.97
C SER A 259 -4.49 6.88 -14.58
N VAL A 260 -3.85 7.96 -14.14
CA VAL A 260 -4.15 8.55 -12.83
C VAL A 260 -5.56 9.11 -12.71
N SER A 261 -6.19 9.45 -13.84
CA SER A 261 -7.60 9.87 -13.82
C SER A 261 -8.56 8.77 -13.34
N LEU A 262 -8.10 7.51 -13.32
CA LEU A 262 -8.93 6.35 -13.03
C LEU A 262 -8.57 5.61 -11.73
N ALA A 263 -7.35 5.70 -11.19
CA ALA A 263 -6.91 4.80 -10.11
C ALA A 263 -7.74 4.93 -8.81
N TYR A 264 -7.69 6.07 -8.13
CA TYR A 264 -8.37 6.33 -6.86
C TYR A 264 -9.86 6.50 -7.05
N SER A 265 -10.28 7.28 -8.05
CA SER A 265 -11.70 7.46 -8.33
C SER A 265 -12.37 6.20 -8.83
N GLY A 266 -11.66 5.37 -9.59
CA GLY A 266 -12.16 4.06 -10.01
C GLY A 266 -12.24 3.09 -8.85
N SER A 267 -11.26 3.10 -7.94
CA SER A 267 -11.33 2.32 -6.70
C SER A 267 -12.55 2.70 -5.85
N LEU A 268 -12.84 4.00 -5.72
CA LEU A 268 -14.05 4.50 -5.03
C LEU A 268 -15.33 4.10 -5.77
N ALA A 269 -15.38 4.27 -7.09
CA ALA A 269 -16.54 3.92 -7.89
C ALA A 269 -16.84 2.42 -7.81
N TRP A 270 -15.79 1.60 -7.86
CA TRP A 270 -15.86 0.14 -7.72
C TRP A 270 -16.43 -0.27 -6.37
N ASP A 271 -15.87 0.26 -5.28
CA ASP A 271 -16.33 0.00 -3.92
C ASP A 271 -17.79 0.40 -3.72
N VAL A 272 -18.19 1.54 -4.28
CA VAL A 272 -19.55 2.06 -4.18
C VAL A 272 -20.56 1.20 -4.93
N VAL A 273 -20.24 0.73 -6.13
CA VAL A 273 -21.14 -0.10 -6.96
C VAL A 273 -21.21 -1.53 -6.43
N PHE A 274 -20.06 -2.20 -6.32
CA PHE A 274 -20.03 -3.65 -6.11
C PHE A 274 -20.06 -4.04 -4.63
N HIS A 275 -19.48 -3.26 -3.73
CA HIS A 275 -19.44 -3.59 -2.31
C HIS A 275 -20.56 -2.89 -1.52
N LYS A 276 -20.64 -1.56 -1.61
CA LYS A 276 -21.61 -0.78 -0.82
C LYS A 276 -23.01 -0.88 -1.36
N ALA A 277 -23.23 -0.67 -2.65
CA ALA A 277 -24.55 -0.85 -3.26
C ALA A 277 -24.92 -2.32 -3.45
N ASN A 278 -23.92 -3.20 -3.58
CA ASN A 278 -24.06 -4.63 -3.86
C ASN A 278 -24.79 -4.87 -5.19
N LEU A 279 -24.42 -4.09 -6.22
CA LEU A 279 -24.94 -4.24 -7.57
C LEU A 279 -24.14 -5.28 -8.34
N ASN A 280 -24.84 -6.09 -9.12
CA ASN A 280 -24.25 -7.04 -10.06
C ASN A 280 -25.26 -7.33 -11.18
N THR A 281 -24.84 -8.05 -12.21
CA THR A 281 -25.68 -8.37 -13.38
C THR A 281 -26.99 -9.08 -13.05
N SER A 282 -27.08 -9.79 -11.92
CA SER A 282 -28.31 -10.50 -11.51
C SER A 282 -29.35 -9.61 -10.81
N ASN A 283 -28.95 -8.44 -10.31
CA ASN A 283 -29.82 -7.60 -9.48
C ASN A 283 -29.86 -6.12 -9.88
N ALA A 284 -29.09 -5.73 -10.90
CA ALA A 284 -28.97 -4.35 -11.35
C ALA A 284 -29.83 -4.05 -12.59
N GLU A 285 -30.21 -5.06 -13.37
CA GLU A 285 -30.97 -4.90 -14.61
C GLU A 285 -32.21 -4.01 -14.38
N SER A 286 -32.38 -3.00 -15.24
CA SER A 286 -33.51 -2.06 -15.23
C SER A 286 -33.65 -1.20 -13.95
N LYS A 287 -32.71 -1.27 -12.99
CA LYS A 287 -32.74 -0.37 -11.83
C LYS A 287 -32.54 1.07 -12.28
N LYS A 288 -33.28 1.96 -11.62
CA LYS A 288 -33.20 3.40 -11.87
C LYS A 288 -32.25 4.04 -10.87
N ILE A 289 -31.13 4.49 -11.39
CA ILE A 289 -30.02 5.05 -10.62
C ILE A 289 -29.98 6.56 -10.82
N LEU A 290 -29.90 7.31 -9.72
CA LEU A 290 -29.54 8.72 -9.74
C LEU A 290 -28.08 8.89 -9.31
N ILE A 291 -27.24 9.45 -10.17
CA ILE A 291 -25.88 9.88 -9.81
C ILE A 291 -25.92 11.39 -9.58
N HIS A 292 -25.91 11.80 -8.31
CA HIS A 292 -25.97 13.21 -7.93
C HIS A 292 -24.57 13.83 -7.96
N CYS A 293 -24.42 14.96 -8.65
CA CYS A 293 -23.15 15.65 -8.93
C CYS A 293 -22.14 14.76 -9.66
N GLY A 294 -22.57 14.11 -10.74
CA GLY A 294 -21.78 13.13 -11.51
C GLY A 294 -20.60 13.70 -12.30
N SER A 295 -20.39 15.01 -12.35
CA SER A 295 -19.25 15.64 -13.04
C SER A 295 -17.89 15.34 -12.41
N THR A 296 -17.84 14.77 -11.20
CA THR A 296 -16.59 14.43 -10.52
C THR A 296 -15.88 13.24 -11.19
N GLY A 297 -14.58 13.06 -10.91
CA GLY A 297 -13.84 11.87 -11.37
C GLY A 297 -14.51 10.55 -11.00
N VAL A 298 -15.04 10.44 -9.77
CA VAL A 298 -15.79 9.25 -9.33
C VAL A 298 -17.11 9.11 -10.08
N GLY A 299 -17.86 10.19 -10.23
CA GLY A 299 -19.15 10.20 -10.94
C GLY A 299 -19.03 9.76 -12.39
N CYS A 300 -18.00 10.22 -13.10
CA CYS A 300 -17.74 9.84 -14.48
C CYS A 300 -17.50 8.33 -14.65
N ILE A 301 -16.80 7.70 -13.69
CA ILE A 301 -16.54 6.26 -13.71
C ILE A 301 -17.78 5.48 -13.26
N LEU A 302 -18.53 5.98 -12.28
CA LEU A 302 -19.79 5.38 -11.83
C LEU A 302 -20.80 5.23 -12.96
N ILE A 303 -20.94 6.25 -13.83
CA ILE A 303 -21.84 6.17 -15.00
C ILE A 303 -21.45 5.00 -15.89
N GLN A 304 -20.16 4.86 -16.19
CA GLN A 304 -19.64 3.80 -17.07
C GLN A 304 -19.82 2.42 -16.44
N LEU A 305 -19.51 2.25 -15.15
CA LEU A 305 -19.72 0.99 -14.43
C LEU A 305 -21.20 0.61 -14.35
N CYS A 306 -22.09 1.56 -14.04
CA CYS A 306 -23.53 1.30 -13.98
C CYS A 306 -24.09 0.96 -15.37
N ARG A 307 -23.54 1.54 -16.44
CA ARG A 307 -23.94 1.23 -17.81
C ARG A 307 -23.66 -0.24 -18.16
N LEU A 308 -22.53 -0.78 -17.69
CA LEU A 308 -22.18 -2.20 -17.89
C LEU A 308 -23.13 -3.18 -17.18
N LEU A 309 -24.02 -2.67 -16.32
CA LEU A 309 -25.00 -3.44 -15.58
C LEU A 309 -26.44 -3.26 -16.10
N ASP A 310 -26.60 -2.70 -17.31
CA ASP A 310 -27.90 -2.46 -17.97
C ASP A 310 -28.91 -1.69 -17.09
N THR A 311 -28.41 -0.65 -16.42
CA THR A 311 -29.20 0.23 -15.54
C THR A 311 -29.71 1.47 -16.27
N HIS A 312 -30.80 2.06 -15.77
CA HIS A 312 -31.28 3.38 -16.22
C HIS A 312 -30.64 4.49 -15.38
N ILE A 313 -29.80 5.31 -15.99
CA ILE A 313 -28.94 6.25 -15.26
C ILE A 313 -29.41 7.69 -15.50
N THR A 314 -29.91 8.34 -14.46
CA THR A 314 -30.09 9.79 -14.42
C THR A 314 -28.90 10.42 -13.71
N VAL A 315 -28.33 11.49 -14.27
CA VAL A 315 -27.18 12.19 -13.68
C VAL A 315 -27.51 13.65 -13.46
N THR A 316 -27.26 14.18 -12.25
CA THR A 316 -27.16 15.63 -12.08
C THR A 316 -25.71 16.05 -12.28
N CYS A 317 -25.45 17.02 -13.16
CA CYS A 317 -24.09 17.38 -13.55
C CYS A 317 -23.99 18.86 -13.94
N LEU A 318 -22.79 19.40 -14.05
CA LEU A 318 -22.60 20.75 -14.60
C LEU A 318 -23.20 20.84 -16.01
N SER A 319 -23.82 21.96 -16.38
CA SER A 319 -24.40 22.18 -17.71
C SER A 319 -23.44 21.81 -18.85
N ARG A 320 -22.18 22.21 -18.70
CA ARG A 320 -21.11 21.93 -19.66
C ARG A 320 -20.67 20.47 -19.72
N ALA A 321 -21.03 19.65 -18.73
CA ALA A 321 -20.67 18.24 -18.66
C ALA A 321 -21.71 17.31 -19.31
N VAL A 322 -22.90 17.82 -19.66
CA VAL A 322 -24.03 17.00 -20.15
C VAL A 322 -23.64 16.07 -21.31
N GLN A 323 -22.98 16.61 -22.34
CA GLN A 323 -22.58 15.81 -23.50
C GLN A 323 -21.60 14.70 -23.15
N VAL A 324 -20.68 14.98 -22.23
CA VAL A 324 -19.71 14.00 -21.72
C VAL A 324 -20.42 12.90 -20.93
N MET A 325 -21.35 13.26 -20.04
CA MET A 325 -22.11 12.29 -19.24
C MET A 325 -22.98 11.37 -20.12
N LEU A 326 -23.64 11.93 -21.14
CA LEU A 326 -24.38 11.13 -22.13
C LEU A 326 -23.46 10.21 -22.91
N GLY A 327 -22.27 10.68 -23.30
CA GLY A 327 -21.24 9.88 -23.96
C GLY A 327 -20.72 8.71 -23.11
N PHE A 328 -20.72 8.84 -21.79
CA PHE A 328 -20.43 7.74 -20.84
C PHE A 328 -21.60 6.78 -20.63
N GLY A 329 -22.78 7.12 -21.13
CA GLY A 329 -23.95 6.26 -21.11
C GLY A 329 -25.01 6.63 -20.09
N ALA A 330 -25.01 7.86 -19.57
CA ALA A 330 -26.17 8.39 -18.88
C ALA A 330 -27.40 8.32 -19.79
N SER A 331 -28.53 7.83 -19.26
CA SER A 331 -29.81 7.83 -19.98
C SER A 331 -30.42 9.22 -20.03
N TYR A 332 -30.24 10.00 -18.96
CA TYR A 332 -30.74 11.36 -18.85
C TYR A 332 -29.79 12.21 -17.99
N CYS A 333 -29.63 13.48 -18.35
CA CYS A 333 -28.81 14.42 -17.60
C CYS A 333 -29.63 15.64 -17.23
N ILE A 334 -29.46 16.09 -15.98
CA ILE A 334 -30.10 17.30 -15.45
C ILE A 334 -29.00 18.26 -15.02
N PRO A 335 -28.89 19.44 -15.65
CA PRO A 335 -27.91 20.44 -15.24
C PRO A 335 -28.09 20.87 -13.79
N LEU A 336 -26.99 21.05 -13.04
CA LEU A 336 -27.01 21.53 -11.66
C LEU A 336 -27.49 22.98 -11.56
N GLU A 337 -27.35 23.74 -12.64
CA GLU A 337 -27.80 25.12 -12.77
C GLU A 337 -29.31 25.23 -13.06
N THR A 338 -30.03 24.11 -13.12
CA THR A 338 -31.50 24.08 -13.30
C THR A 338 -32.20 24.72 -12.09
N PRO A 339 -33.09 25.70 -12.29
CA PRO A 339 -33.89 26.28 -11.21
C PRO A 339 -34.73 25.21 -10.49
N ASP A 340 -34.79 25.29 -9.16
CA ASP A 340 -35.56 24.40 -8.29
C ASP A 340 -35.25 22.89 -8.47
N LEU A 341 -34.02 22.58 -8.90
CA LEU A 341 -33.57 21.22 -9.18
C LEU A 341 -33.91 20.23 -8.05
N GLU A 342 -33.58 20.59 -6.81
CA GLU A 342 -33.80 19.72 -5.65
C GLU A 342 -35.29 19.44 -5.45
N GLU A 343 -36.15 20.45 -5.54
CA GLU A 343 -37.60 20.27 -5.41
C GLU A 343 -38.15 19.37 -6.53
N GLN A 344 -37.68 19.56 -7.77
CA GLN A 344 -38.06 18.72 -8.90
C GLN A 344 -37.63 17.26 -8.71
N LEU A 345 -36.42 17.02 -8.20
CA LEU A 345 -35.93 15.68 -7.91
C LEU A 345 -36.67 15.02 -6.75
N ILE A 346 -37.00 15.76 -5.69
CA ILE A 346 -37.80 15.26 -4.56
C ILE A 346 -39.19 14.84 -5.03
N LYS A 347 -39.84 15.63 -5.91
CA LYS A 347 -41.13 15.25 -6.54
C LYS A 347 -41.02 13.95 -7.35
N GLN A 348 -39.84 13.65 -7.89
CA GLN A 348 -39.55 12.46 -8.68
C GLN A 348 -38.90 11.33 -7.88
N ARG A 349 -38.72 11.45 -6.55
CA ARG A 349 -37.92 10.51 -5.74
C ARG A 349 -38.36 9.06 -5.83
N SER A 350 -39.65 8.82 -6.09
CA SER A 350 -40.20 7.46 -6.26
C SER A 350 -39.62 6.73 -7.47
N ARG A 351 -38.90 7.42 -8.37
CA ARG A 351 -38.26 6.85 -9.53
C ARG A 351 -36.92 6.20 -9.24
N TYR A 352 -36.24 6.54 -8.15
CA TYR A 352 -34.84 6.13 -7.96
C TYR A 352 -34.71 5.02 -6.93
N ASP A 353 -34.29 3.84 -7.40
CA ASP A 353 -34.00 2.68 -6.56
C ASP A 353 -32.68 2.85 -5.82
N ILE A 354 -31.73 3.55 -6.45
CA ILE A 354 -30.41 3.82 -5.89
C ILE A 354 -30.01 5.27 -6.18
N VAL A 355 -29.48 5.95 -5.17
CA VAL A 355 -28.90 7.29 -5.31
C VAL A 355 -27.43 7.26 -4.90
N PHE A 356 -26.54 7.59 -5.84
CA PHE A 356 -25.12 7.77 -5.57
C PHE A 356 -24.81 9.24 -5.31
N ASN A 357 -24.29 9.54 -4.11
CA ASN A 357 -23.84 10.88 -3.76
C ASN A 357 -22.36 11.06 -4.12
N CYS A 358 -22.08 11.90 -5.12
CA CYS A 358 -20.72 12.29 -5.50
C CYS A 358 -20.29 13.67 -4.96
N ARG A 359 -21.17 14.36 -4.24
CA ARG A 359 -20.92 15.69 -3.67
C ARG A 359 -20.41 15.57 -2.23
N ALA A 360 -19.30 16.24 -1.95
CA ALA A 360 -18.82 16.42 -0.59
C ALA A 360 -19.61 17.55 0.11
N GLY A 361 -19.82 17.42 1.42
CA GLY A 361 -20.50 18.44 2.22
C GLY A 361 -21.38 17.84 3.31
N PRO A 362 -21.75 18.62 4.34
CA PRO A 362 -22.55 18.14 5.47
C PRO A 362 -23.96 17.70 5.04
N ASP A 363 -24.59 18.43 4.13
CA ASP A 363 -26.01 18.22 3.78
C ASP A 363 -26.19 17.33 2.55
N ALA A 364 -25.11 17.01 1.83
CA ALA A 364 -25.18 16.29 0.56
C ALA A 364 -25.78 14.88 0.72
N HIS A 365 -25.46 14.20 1.82
CA HIS A 365 -26.02 12.88 2.10
C HIS A 365 -27.50 12.96 2.47
N GLU A 366 -27.88 13.91 3.33
CA GLU A 366 -29.26 14.11 3.76
C GLU A 366 -30.17 14.46 2.58
N LEU A 367 -29.71 15.35 1.69
CA LEU A 367 -30.39 15.64 0.44
C LEU A 367 -30.62 14.36 -0.37
N CYS A 368 -29.58 13.53 -0.57
CA CYS A 368 -29.71 12.29 -1.32
C CYS A 368 -30.72 11.29 -0.71
N LEU A 369 -30.87 11.28 0.63
CA LEU A 369 -31.92 10.50 1.30
C LEU A 369 -33.32 10.97 0.91
N GLN A 370 -33.51 12.28 0.72
CA GLN A 370 -34.78 12.86 0.25
C GLN A 370 -35.04 12.59 -1.23
N LEU A 371 -33.98 12.48 -2.05
CA LEU A 371 -34.06 12.15 -3.48
C LEU A 371 -34.34 10.68 -3.75
N CYS A 372 -34.11 9.81 -2.78
CA CYS A 372 -34.25 8.36 -2.94
C CYS A 372 -35.70 7.89 -2.73
N SER A 373 -36.08 6.80 -3.38
CA SER A 373 -37.34 6.13 -3.09
C SER A 373 -37.33 5.57 -1.66
N LYS A 374 -38.52 5.38 -1.07
CA LYS A 374 -38.64 4.93 0.34
C LYS A 374 -37.99 3.56 0.62
N GLN A 375 -37.90 2.70 -0.40
CA GLN A 375 -37.26 1.38 -0.32
C GLN A 375 -35.89 1.36 -0.98
N GLY A 376 -35.48 2.49 -1.57
CA GLY A 376 -34.23 2.62 -2.28
C GLY A 376 -33.04 2.78 -1.34
N LYS A 377 -31.85 2.78 -1.93
CA LYS A 377 -30.59 2.81 -1.22
C LYS A 377 -29.76 4.04 -1.60
N VAL A 378 -29.29 4.78 -0.61
CA VAL A 378 -28.34 5.88 -0.81
C VAL A 378 -26.94 5.40 -0.48
N VAL A 379 -26.00 5.64 -1.40
CA VAL A 379 -24.59 5.30 -1.20
C VAL A 379 -23.72 6.51 -1.51
N THR A 380 -22.89 6.89 -0.55
CA THR A 380 -21.97 8.02 -0.72
C THR A 380 -20.64 7.55 -1.29
N ALA A 381 -20.22 8.18 -2.38
CA ALA A 381 -18.94 7.93 -3.05
C ALA A 381 -17.78 8.78 -2.52
N VAL A 382 -18.10 9.75 -1.65
CA VAL A 382 -17.13 10.54 -0.90
C VAL A 382 -16.73 9.79 0.38
N PRO A 383 -15.43 9.65 0.70
CA PRO A 383 -15.00 9.05 1.95
C PRO A 383 -15.65 9.74 3.16
N PRO A 384 -16.19 9.00 4.14
CA PRO A 384 -16.84 9.60 5.31
C PRO A 384 -15.84 10.40 6.15
N ARG A 385 -16.33 11.15 7.15
CA ARG A 385 -15.44 11.69 8.18
C ARG A 385 -14.92 10.54 9.03
N LEU A 386 -13.61 10.54 9.34
CA LEU A 386 -13.04 9.55 10.23
C LEU A 386 -13.36 9.95 11.67
N ALA A 387 -13.96 9.03 12.42
CA ALA A 387 -14.30 9.27 13.82
C ALA A 387 -13.05 9.66 14.63
N SER A 388 -11.87 9.13 14.27
CA SER A 388 -10.57 9.42 14.89
C SER A 388 -10.21 10.90 14.94
N ASP A 389 -10.70 11.71 14.00
CA ASP A 389 -10.36 13.13 13.91
C ASP A 389 -11.26 13.99 14.80
N SER A 390 -12.43 13.46 15.19
CA SER A 390 -13.37 14.10 16.11
C SER A 390 -13.22 13.65 17.57
N MET A 391 -12.38 12.64 17.82
CA MET A 391 -12.15 12.12 19.16
C MET A 391 -11.28 13.09 19.97
N GLY A 392 -11.83 13.65 21.04
CA GLY A 392 -11.05 14.39 22.04
C GLY A 392 -9.98 13.51 22.71
N PHE A 393 -9.15 14.11 23.56
CA PHE A 393 -7.97 13.47 24.16
C PHE A 393 -8.22 12.07 24.75
N LEU A 394 -9.27 11.92 25.57
CA LEU A 394 -9.58 10.65 26.25
C LEU A 394 -9.96 9.54 25.26
N LEU A 395 -10.90 9.79 24.36
CA LEU A 395 -11.32 8.80 23.34
C LEU A 395 -10.17 8.51 22.35
N GLY A 396 -9.37 9.52 22.02
CA GLY A 396 -8.19 9.36 21.17
C GLY A 396 -7.13 8.44 21.79
N MET A 397 -6.99 8.42 23.12
CA MET A 397 -6.08 7.49 23.81
C MET A 397 -6.53 6.03 23.66
N PHE A 398 -7.82 5.75 23.88
CA PHE A 398 -8.36 4.40 23.66
C PHE A 398 -8.26 3.98 22.19
N TYR A 399 -8.53 4.90 21.27
CA TYR A 399 -8.36 4.65 19.84
C TYR A 399 -6.89 4.37 19.46
N SER A 400 -5.93 5.06 20.08
CA SER A 400 -4.50 4.77 19.90
C SER A 400 -4.13 3.36 20.34
N VAL A 401 -4.65 2.90 21.49
CA VAL A 401 -4.45 1.52 21.96
C VAL A 401 -5.07 0.54 20.98
N TYR A 402 -6.30 0.79 20.54
CA TYR A 402 -6.98 -0.01 19.51
C TYR A 402 -6.13 -0.11 18.24
N VAL A 403 -5.63 1.02 17.70
CA VAL A 403 -4.79 1.04 16.50
C VAL A 403 -3.53 0.21 16.69
N ASN A 404 -2.80 0.39 17.79
CA ASN A 404 -1.56 -0.35 18.04
C ASN A 404 -1.80 -1.84 18.23
N VAL A 405 -2.85 -2.24 18.95
CA VAL A 405 -3.22 -3.65 19.14
C VAL A 405 -3.55 -4.30 17.79
N PHE A 406 -4.42 -3.68 16.99
CA PHE A 406 -4.82 -4.25 15.70
C PHE A 406 -3.69 -4.20 14.65
N TYR A 407 -2.83 -3.20 14.70
CA TYR A 407 -1.66 -3.10 13.83
C TYR A 407 -0.60 -4.17 14.18
N VAL A 408 -0.18 -4.25 15.44
CA VAL A 408 0.92 -5.12 15.88
C VAL A 408 0.49 -6.58 16.05
N LEU A 409 -0.67 -6.84 16.66
CA LEU A 409 -1.11 -8.20 16.99
C LEU A 409 -1.92 -8.85 15.87
N LEU A 410 -2.67 -8.08 15.10
CA LEU A 410 -3.59 -8.60 14.07
C LEU A 410 -3.16 -8.28 12.64
N GLY A 411 -2.03 -7.58 12.45
CA GLY A 411 -1.50 -7.24 11.13
C GLY A 411 -2.44 -6.39 10.28
N ARG A 412 -3.40 -5.67 10.90
CA ARG A 412 -4.37 -4.87 10.15
C ARG A 412 -3.70 -3.64 9.56
N THR A 413 -3.63 -3.59 8.23
CA THR A 413 -3.00 -2.51 7.48
C THR A 413 -3.99 -1.55 6.81
N SER A 414 -5.28 -1.91 6.75
CA SER A 414 -6.35 -1.07 6.18
C SER A 414 -7.19 -0.39 7.27
N TRP A 415 -7.21 0.95 7.21
CA TRP A 415 -7.87 1.83 8.17
C TRP A 415 -8.89 2.77 7.53
N ASP A 416 -8.92 2.83 6.19
CA ASP A 416 -9.95 3.56 5.46
C ASP A 416 -11.22 2.68 5.35
N HIS A 417 -12.37 3.32 5.15
CA HIS A 417 -13.63 2.65 4.83
C HIS A 417 -13.73 2.20 3.36
N VAL A 418 -12.64 2.33 2.61
CA VAL A 418 -12.55 2.02 1.19
C VAL A 418 -11.50 0.94 1.02
N HIS A 419 -11.85 -0.10 0.29
CA HIS A 419 -10.94 -1.19 -0.01
C HIS A 419 -10.03 -0.81 -1.20
N PHE A 420 -8.81 -0.36 -0.91
CA PHE A 420 -7.78 -0.18 -1.93
C PHE A 420 -6.98 -1.48 -2.09
N SER A 421 -6.88 -1.98 -3.33
CA SER A 421 -6.17 -3.21 -3.66
C SER A 421 -5.78 -3.21 -5.12
N TYR A 422 -4.61 -3.79 -5.43
CA TYR A 422 -4.17 -4.04 -6.80
C TYR A 422 -5.24 -4.76 -7.63
N SER A 423 -6.00 -5.68 -7.03
CA SER A 423 -7.01 -6.47 -7.72
C SER A 423 -8.14 -5.64 -8.33
N ILE A 424 -8.46 -4.49 -7.74
CA ILE A 424 -9.47 -3.56 -8.27
C ILE A 424 -8.88 -2.78 -9.44
N LEU A 425 -7.63 -2.33 -9.31
CA LEU A 425 -6.91 -1.66 -10.39
C LEU A 425 -6.77 -2.57 -11.61
N ASP A 426 -6.45 -3.85 -11.41
CA ASP A 426 -6.39 -4.83 -12.51
C ASP A 426 -7.74 -4.97 -13.23
N GLN A 427 -8.85 -5.00 -12.50
CA GLN A 427 -10.18 -5.09 -13.10
C GLN A 427 -10.53 -3.83 -13.90
N ILE A 428 -10.23 -2.64 -13.37
CA ILE A 428 -10.42 -1.40 -14.11
C ILE A 428 -9.51 -1.37 -15.34
N SER A 429 -8.26 -1.81 -15.21
CA SER A 429 -7.29 -1.87 -16.30
C SER A 429 -7.79 -2.74 -17.46
N ASN A 430 -8.31 -3.93 -17.14
CA ASN A 430 -8.91 -4.82 -18.13
C ASN A 430 -10.11 -4.19 -18.84
N LEU A 431 -10.99 -3.49 -18.10
CA LEU A 431 -12.14 -2.79 -18.69
C LEU A 431 -11.74 -1.61 -19.57
N VAL A 432 -10.63 -0.95 -19.26
CA VAL A 432 -10.07 0.13 -20.08
C VAL A 432 -9.48 -0.45 -21.36
N ASP A 433 -8.62 -1.46 -21.26
CA ASP A 433 -7.97 -2.08 -22.42
C ASP A 433 -8.99 -2.80 -23.34
N SER A 434 -10.14 -3.23 -22.81
CA SER A 434 -11.26 -3.75 -23.61
C SER A 434 -12.19 -2.66 -24.17
N GLY A 435 -11.93 -1.38 -23.90
CA GLY A 435 -12.69 -0.24 -24.40
C GLY A 435 -14.04 0.02 -23.71
N HIS A 436 -14.29 -0.61 -22.55
CA HIS A 436 -15.52 -0.43 -21.77
C HIS A 436 -15.49 0.80 -20.86
N ILE A 437 -14.31 1.18 -20.36
CA ILE A 437 -14.11 2.38 -19.56
C ILE A 437 -13.16 3.34 -20.28
N LYS A 438 -13.52 4.61 -20.33
CA LYS A 438 -12.71 5.71 -20.86
C LYS A 438 -12.17 6.58 -19.72
N PRO A 439 -10.91 7.07 -19.83
CA PRO A 439 -10.35 8.03 -18.88
C PRO A 439 -11.05 9.38 -18.98
N VAL A 440 -11.01 10.15 -17.90
CA VAL A 440 -11.64 11.49 -17.84
C VAL A 440 -10.68 12.49 -17.21
N VAL A 441 -9.74 12.94 -18.03
CA VAL A 441 -8.79 14.00 -17.67
C VAL A 441 -9.46 15.35 -17.93
N GLY A 442 -9.72 16.09 -16.86
CA GLY A 442 -10.34 17.42 -16.93
C GLY A 442 -9.31 18.51 -17.22
N ASN A 443 -8.26 18.54 -16.40
CA ASN A 443 -7.19 19.54 -16.52
C ASN A 443 -5.84 18.87 -16.22
N ILE A 444 -4.79 19.33 -16.91
CA ILE A 444 -3.41 18.91 -16.65
C ILE A 444 -2.62 20.16 -16.28
N PHE A 445 -1.96 20.12 -15.12
CA PHE A 445 -1.09 21.17 -14.62
C PHE A 445 0.33 20.66 -14.43
N LYS A 446 1.28 21.59 -14.46
CA LYS A 446 2.63 21.33 -13.98
C LYS A 446 2.68 21.52 -12.45
N PRO A 447 3.68 20.97 -11.73
CA PRO A 447 3.75 21.09 -10.28
C PRO A 447 3.83 22.55 -9.81
N GLN A 448 4.41 23.45 -10.62
CA GLN A 448 4.50 24.88 -10.30
C GLN A 448 3.13 25.56 -10.24
N ASP A 449 2.12 25.04 -10.95
CA ASP A 449 0.75 25.57 -10.96
C ASP A 449 -0.17 24.90 -9.93
N HIS A 450 0.39 24.19 -8.93
CA HIS A 450 -0.38 23.44 -7.93
C HIS A 450 -1.50 24.26 -7.27
N GLN A 451 -1.25 25.53 -6.89
CA GLN A 451 -2.27 26.37 -6.26
C GLN A 451 -3.52 26.52 -7.13
N LYS A 452 -3.35 26.80 -8.43
CA LYS A 452 -4.47 26.89 -9.38
C LYS A 452 -5.20 25.56 -9.50
N ALA A 453 -4.45 24.46 -9.53
CA ALA A 453 -5.00 23.12 -9.64
C ALA A 453 -5.88 22.77 -8.42
N PHE A 454 -5.43 23.10 -7.19
CA PHE A 454 -6.22 22.93 -5.97
C PHE A 454 -7.45 23.82 -5.93
N HIS A 455 -7.35 25.11 -6.31
CA HIS A 455 -8.51 26.00 -6.38
C HIS A 455 -9.58 25.53 -7.38
N ILE A 456 -9.18 24.95 -8.50
CA ILE A 456 -10.12 24.37 -9.47
C ILE A 456 -10.88 23.19 -8.85
N VAL A 457 -10.21 22.32 -8.10
CA VAL A 457 -10.86 21.20 -7.41
C VAL A 457 -11.79 21.71 -6.31
N ASP A 458 -11.36 22.69 -5.52
CA ASP A 458 -12.15 23.27 -4.42
C ASP A 458 -13.44 23.96 -4.92
N SER A 459 -13.36 24.64 -6.07
CA SER A 459 -14.52 25.29 -6.70
C SER A 459 -15.62 24.31 -7.12
N ASN A 460 -15.34 22.99 -7.13
CA ASN A 460 -16.21 21.93 -7.65
C ASN A 460 -16.66 22.14 -9.11
N GLN A 461 -15.91 22.96 -9.86
CA GLN A 461 -16.22 23.22 -11.27
C GLN A 461 -15.54 22.21 -12.21
N ALA A 462 -14.53 21.47 -11.76
CA ALA A 462 -13.82 20.50 -12.61
C ALA A 462 -14.76 19.41 -13.14
N ILE A 463 -14.54 19.01 -14.39
CA ILE A 463 -15.17 17.83 -15.00
C ILE A 463 -14.12 16.73 -15.03
N GLY A 464 -14.39 15.59 -14.40
CA GLY A 464 -13.40 14.51 -14.27
C GLY A 464 -12.30 14.84 -13.27
N LYS A 465 -11.05 14.56 -13.63
CA LYS A 465 -9.88 14.66 -12.76
C LYS A 465 -8.94 15.80 -13.11
N THR A 466 -8.37 16.42 -12.08
CA THR A 466 -7.27 17.37 -12.20
C THR A 466 -5.95 16.65 -11.96
N VAL A 467 -5.08 16.66 -12.96
CA VAL A 467 -3.81 15.92 -13.01
C VAL A 467 -2.64 16.87 -12.85
N ILE A 468 -1.63 16.46 -12.08
CA ILE A 468 -0.30 17.06 -12.05
C ILE A 468 0.65 16.15 -12.82
N ASN A 469 1.29 16.70 -13.85
CA ASN A 469 2.31 16.02 -14.65
C ASN A 469 3.70 16.47 -14.20
N PHE A 470 4.52 15.54 -13.73
CA PHE A 470 5.86 15.82 -13.18
C PHE A 470 6.97 15.96 -14.25
N ALA A 471 6.61 15.92 -15.54
CA ALA A 471 7.49 15.93 -16.71
C ALA A 471 8.50 14.75 -16.76
N ARG A 472 8.84 14.32 -17.97
CA ARG A 472 9.64 13.09 -18.19
C ARG A 472 11.13 13.28 -17.94
#